data_AF-A0A953ABI1-F1
#
_entry.id   AF-A0A953ABI1-F1
#
_cell.length_a   1.000
_cell.length_b   1.000
_cell.length_c   1.000
_cell.angle_alpha   90.00
_cell.angle_beta   90.00
_cell.angle_gamma   90.00
#
_symmetry.space_group_name_H-M   'P 1'
#
loop_
_entity.id
_entity.type
_entity.pdbx_description
1 polymer ?
#
loop_
_entity_poly.entity_id
_entity_poly.type
_entity_poly.pdbx_seq_one_letter_code
_entity_poly.pdbx_strand_id
1 'polypeptide(L)' 'MFHQLLTPVANNLFLSFLVGIIPIAVVLILLGVVRLSAWLSALAGLIVGLLIAVFVWQMPFQLAASSTINGMTFALWPVM' A
#
# COMPACT_ATOMS: atom_id res chain seq x y z
N MET A 1 6.50 -12.37 -15.37
CA MET A 1 5.47 -11.35 -15.12
C MET A 1 4.66 -11.79 -13.90
N PHE A 2 4.32 -10.86 -13.01
CA PHE A 2 3.42 -11.17 -11.89
C PHE A 2 1.97 -11.16 -12.39
N HIS A 3 1.19 -12.18 -12.06
CA HIS A 3 -0.23 -12.25 -12.36
C HIS A 3 -1.01 -11.74 -11.16
N GLN A 4 -1.72 -10.62 -11.35
CA GLN A 4 -2.48 -10.00 -10.28
C GLN A 4 -3.64 -10.91 -9.86
N LEU A 5 -3.68 -11.23 -8.57
CA LEU A 5 -4.78 -11.94 -7.96
C LEU A 5 -5.95 -10.96 -7.77
N LEU A 6 -7.11 -11.27 -8.34
CA LEU A 6 -8.33 -10.45 -8.22
C LEU A 6 -9.01 -10.62 -6.86
N THR A 7 -8.91 -11.82 -6.29
CA THR A 7 -9.61 -12.23 -5.06
C THR A 7 -8.66 -12.96 -4.09
N PRO A 8 -7.53 -12.34 -3.69
CA PRO A 8 -6.53 -13.01 -2.85
C PRO A 8 -7.06 -13.36 -1.45
N VAL A 9 -8.10 -12.66 -0.97
CA VAL A 9 -8.69 -12.93 0.34
C VAL A 9 -9.89 -13.86 0.17
N ALA A 10 -9.71 -15.13 0.54
CA ALA A 10 -10.76 -16.15 0.59
C ALA A 10 -11.59 -16.28 -0.71
N ASN A 11 -10.99 -15.96 -1.86
CA ASN A 11 -11.65 -15.91 -3.16
C ASN A 11 -12.90 -14.99 -3.21
N ASN A 12 -12.94 -13.98 -2.33
CA ASN A 12 -14.05 -13.03 -2.21
C ASN A 12 -13.58 -11.60 -2.51
N LEU A 13 -14.24 -10.98 -3.49
CA LEU A 13 -13.92 -9.62 -3.92
C LEU A 13 -14.15 -8.58 -2.82
N PHE A 14 -15.24 -8.72 -2.05
CA PHE A 14 -15.59 -7.77 -1.00
C PHE A 14 -14.57 -7.78 0.15
N LEU A 15 -14.14 -8.98 0.57
CA LEU A 15 -13.10 -9.11 1.59
C LEU A 15 -11.75 -8.61 1.09
N SER A 16 -11.42 -8.88 -0.17
CA SER A 16 -10.19 -8.38 -0.79
C SER A 16 -10.18 -6.84 -0.86
N PHE A 17 -11.32 -6.23 -1.18
CA PHE A 17 -11.50 -4.77 -1.12
C PHE A 17 -11.29 -4.21 0.29
N LEU A 18 -11.88 -4.84 1.31
CA LEU A 18 -11.71 -4.41 2.71
C LEU A 18 -10.26 -4.51 3.17
N VAL A 19 -9.49 -5.49 2.69
CA VAL A 19 -8.05 -5.54 2.99
C VAL A 19 -7.29 -4.48 2.20
N GLY A 20 -7.68 -4.23 0.95
CA GLY A 20 -7.06 -3.22 0.09
C GLY A 20 -7.22 -1.78 0.59
N ILE A 21 -8.27 -1.46 1.35
CA ILE A 21 -8.49 -0.10 1.90
C ILE A 21 -7.66 0.20 3.15
N ILE A 22 -7.08 -0.83 3.79
CA ILE A 22 -6.37 -0.69 5.08
C ILE A 22 -5.26 0.37 5.04
N PRO A 23 -4.37 0.44 4.03
CA PRO A 23 -3.32 1.45 3.99
C PRO A 23 -3.87 2.88 3.99
N ILE A 24 -4.98 3.11 3.28
CA ILE A 24 -5.66 4.41 3.21
C ILE A 24 -6.27 4.75 4.57
N ALA A 25 -6.98 3.79 5.17
CA ALA A 25 -7.56 3.97 6.50
C ALA A 25 -6.49 4.32 7.54
N VAL A 26 -5.32 3.65 7.50
CA VAL A 26 -4.19 3.92 8.39
C VAL A 26 -3.71 5.36 8.25
N VAL A 27 -3.48 5.86 7.03
CA VAL A 27 -3.06 7.24 6.80
C VAL A 27 -4.10 8.23 7.33
N LEU A 28 -5.38 8.02 7.00
CA LEU A 28 -6.47 8.92 7.41
C LEU A 28 -6.67 8.95 8.92
N ILE A 29 -6.56 7.81 9.60
CA ILE A 29 -6.68 7.73 11.07
C ILE A 29 -5.47 8.41 11.73
N LEU A 30 -4.25 8.14 11.27
CA LEU A 30 -3.04 8.74 11.84
C LEU A 30 -3.02 10.27 11.64
N LEU A 31 -3.48 10.76 10.51
CA LEU A 31 -3.51 12.18 10.19
C LEU A 31 -4.71 12.90 10.83
N GLY A 32 -5.90 12.32 10.74
CA GLY A 32 -7.15 12.97 11.20
C GLY A 32 -7.42 12.80 12.70
N VAL A 33 -7.23 11.58 13.21
CA VAL A 33 -7.58 11.23 14.60
C VAL A 33 -6.37 11.38 15.51
N VAL A 34 -5.25 10.73 15.18
CA VAL A 34 -4.03 10.76 16.01
C VAL A 34 -3.26 12.07 15.83
N ARG A 35 -3.45 12.76 14.70
CA ARG A 35 -2.78 14.02 14.34
C ARG A 35 -1.24 13.92 14.35
N LEU A 36 -0.71 12.81 13.87
CA LEU A 36 0.72 12.67 13.62
C LEU A 36 1.17 13.56 12.45
N SER A 37 2.47 13.78 12.35
CA SER A 37 3.04 14.47 11.20
C SER A 37 2.65 13.76 9.89
N ALA A 38 2.46 14.55 8.84
CA ALA A 38 2.04 14.02 7.54
C ALA A 38 3.04 12.99 6.99
N TRP A 39 4.34 13.23 7.19
CA TRP A 39 5.39 12.31 6.73
C TRP A 39 5.36 10.96 7.47
N LEU A 40 5.09 10.95 8.78
CA LEU A 40 4.96 9.71 9.55
C LEU A 40 3.72 8.93 9.14
N SER A 41 2.59 9.61 8.97
CA SER A 41 1.34 9.00 8.53
C SER A 41 1.49 8.33 7.16
N ALA A 42 2.12 9.02 6.21
CA ALA A 42 2.41 8.49 4.88
C ALA A 42 3.36 7.29 4.92
N LEU A 43 4.42 7.34 5.74
CA LEU A 43 5.38 6.26 5.90
C LEU A 43 4.73 5.01 6.53
N ALA A 44 3.87 5.19 7.52
CA ALA A 44 3.09 4.09 8.10
C ALA A 44 2.15 3.44 7.07
N GLY A 45 1.44 4.25 6.28
CA GLY A 45 0.60 3.76 5.18
C GLY A 45 1.39 2.96 4.14
N LEU A 46 2.59 3.43 3.79
CA LEU A 46 3.49 2.75 2.86
C LEU A 46 3.94 1.38 3.40
N ILE A 47 4.33 1.30 4.67
CA ILE A 47 4.72 0.03 5.32
C ILE A 47 3.54 -0.95 5.30
N VAL A 48 2.35 -0.50 5.68
CA VAL A 48 1.15 -1.33 5.70
C VAL A 48 0.79 -1.83 4.29
N GLY A 49 0.87 -0.96 3.29
CA GLY A 49 0.68 -1.33 1.88
C GLY A 49 1.68 -2.38 1.39
N LEU A 50 2.97 -2.22 1.74
CA LEU A 50 4.02 -3.19 1.41
C LEU A 50 3.75 -4.56 2.05
N LEU A 51 3.36 -4.59 3.32
CA LEU A 51 3.03 -5.83 4.01
C LEU A 51 1.85 -6.54 3.34
N ILE A 52 0.80 -5.80 2.99
CA ILE A 52 -0.38 -6.38 2.31
C ILE A 52 -0.01 -6.89 0.92
N ALA A 53 0.81 -6.15 0.16
CA ALA A 53 1.24 -6.58 -1.17
C ALA A 53 2.01 -7.92 -1.13
N VAL A 54 2.92 -8.07 -0.17
CA VAL A 54 3.76 -9.27 -0.05
C VAL A 54 2.99 -10.44 0.55
N PHE A 55 2.27 -10.24 1.65
CA PHE A 55 1.65 -11.34 2.40
C PHE A 55 0.25 -11.72 1.89
N VAL A 56 -0.54 -10.76 1.41
CA VAL A 56 -1.92 -11.01 0.96
C VAL A 56 -1.97 -11.22 -0.55
N TRP A 57 -1.36 -10.32 -1.32
CA TRP A 57 -1.31 -10.44 -2.79
C TRP A 57 -0.20 -11.36 -3.31
N GLN A 58 0.64 -11.90 -2.43
CA GLN A 58 1.75 -12.80 -2.77
C GLN A 58 2.67 -12.20 -3.84
N MET A 59 2.79 -10.87 -3.85
CA MET A 59 3.62 -10.15 -4.78
C MET A 59 5.10 -10.47 -4.48
N PRO A 60 5.92 -10.83 -5.48
CA PRO A 60 7.34 -11.04 -5.27
C PRO A 60 7.97 -9.80 -4.62
N PHE A 61 8.70 -9.99 -3.52
CA PHE A 61 9.26 -8.88 -2.72
C PHE A 61 10.08 -7.91 -3.57
N GLN A 62 10.88 -8.43 -4.50
CA GLN A 62 11.68 -7.60 -5.40
C GLN A 62 10.80 -6.69 -6.26
N LEU A 63 9.66 -7.17 -6.74
CA LEU A 63 8.73 -6.39 -7.54
C LEU A 63 8.01 -5.33 -6.68
N ALA A 64 7.64 -5.68 -5.44
CA ALA A 64 7.02 -4.75 -4.49
C ALA A 64 7.99 -3.63 -4.04
N ALA A 65 9.25 -3.97 -3.81
CA ALA A 65 10.29 -2.98 -3.50
C ALA A 65 10.56 -2.07 -4.71
N SER A 66 10.71 -2.65 -5.90
CA SER A 66 10.91 -1.87 -7.13
C SER A 66 9.72 -0.95 -7.45
N SER A 67 8.48 -1.37 -7.23
CA SER A 67 7.30 -0.51 -7.43
C SER A 67 7.28 0.66 -6.43
N THR A 68 7.65 0.40 -5.18
CA THR A 68 7.75 1.42 -4.14
C THR A 68 8.82 2.47 -4.49
N ILE A 69 10.01 2.03 -4.90
CA ILE A 69 11.10 2.92 -5.31
C ILE A 69 10.69 3.74 -6.53
N ASN A 70 10.04 3.11 -7.53
CA ASN A 70 9.51 3.86 -8.68
C ASN A 70 8.53 4.95 -8.22
N GLY A 71 7.60 4.64 -7.32
CA GLY A 71 6.68 5.62 -6.75
C GLY A 71 7.40 6.78 -6.04
N MET A 72 8.46 6.49 -5.28
CA MET A 72 9.29 7.52 -4.64
C MET A 72 9.99 8.40 -5.68
N THR A 73 10.55 7.81 -6.73
CA THR A 73 11.17 8.56 -7.84
C THR A 73 10.16 9.47 -8.51
N PHE A 74 8.94 8.99 -8.78
CA PHE A 74 7.87 9.81 -9.35
C PHE A 74 7.39 10.92 -8.42
N ALA A 75 7.41 10.71 -7.10
CA ALA A 75 7.05 11.75 -6.14
C ALA A 75 8.13 12.84 -6.02
N LEU A 76 9.41 12.48 -6.19
CA LEU A 76 10.54 13.40 -6.13
C LEU A 76 10.81 14.13 -7.45
N TRP A 77 10.43 13.52 -8.57
CA TRP A 77 10.55 14.15 -9.88
C TRP A 77 9.40 15.14 -10.09
N PRO A 78 9.67 16.46 -10.19
CA PRO A 78 8.64 17.44 -10.51
C PRO A 78 8.25 17.23 -11.98
N VAL A 79 7.19 16.48 -12.23
CA VAL A 79 6.59 16.41 -13.57
C VAL A 79 5.70 17.64 -13.71
N MET A 80 6.25 18.68 -14.34
CA MET A 80 5.49 19.74 -15.00
C MET A 80 5.23 19.34 -16.44
#